data_AF-A0A9D8AWV1-F1
#
_entry.id   AF-A0A9D8AWV1-F1
#
_cell.length_a   1.000
_cell.length_b   1.000
_cell.length_c   1.000
_cell.angle_alpha   90.00
_cell.angle_beta   90.00
_cell.angle_gamma   90.00
#
_symmetry.space_group_name_H-M   'P 1'
#
loop_
_entity.id
_entity.type
_entity.pdbx_description
1 polymer ?
#
loop_
_entity_poly.entity_id
_entity_poly.type
_entity_poly.pdbx_seq_one_letter_code
_entity_poly.pdbx_strand_id
1 'polypeptide(L)'
;MSLSEIGIEYKKIPETLAATMRVNPKSRADLPALFGDLARQIPRADIAGAPFCIIQFVTSVKDGLDAEIGFPVYRPVETGTIKTRVLPPLQVFSLVHRGPLEELRATHRKLYGATAELGLISDEFAREVYPGWEQSDWSEIEVQFVLHDWSQLFGAHLARVLGVAGASQVLRGVQPLALESDLDARFAWSKEMMARLDRLATGEQKYDIVSSCAHVFPAGQIEKLRAVYVDARSKNASALEAVDAVIGFMEQDPGWGEKPTREGKVIYSTKKPRDPQAHAQATTDAERRRAYCFCPIVRDRLDQGMSTTFCYCGSGWFRRQWEGATGKPVRVEIVKSIVKGDEVCQFAIHLANDL
;
A
#
# COMPACT_ATOMS: atom_id res chain seq x y z
N MET A 1 -20.92 -15.50 7.48
CA MET A 1 -20.48 -15.27 8.87
C MET A 1 -19.91 -13.87 8.92
N SER A 2 -20.24 -13.09 9.94
CA SER A 2 -19.59 -11.80 10.17
C SER A 2 -18.11 -11.99 10.52
N LEU A 3 -17.30 -10.96 10.36
CA LEU A 3 -15.88 -11.02 10.74
C LEU A 3 -15.71 -11.35 12.24
N SER A 4 -16.61 -10.81 13.08
CA SER A 4 -16.59 -11.06 14.53
C SER A 4 -16.84 -12.52 14.90
N GLU A 5 -17.72 -13.24 14.18
CA GLU A 5 -18.03 -14.65 14.43
C GLU A 5 -16.82 -15.57 14.21
N ILE A 6 -15.88 -15.15 13.36
CA ILE A 6 -14.63 -15.88 13.12
C ILE A 6 -13.45 -15.32 13.92
N GLY A 7 -13.70 -14.44 14.88
CA GLY A 7 -12.72 -13.86 15.81
C GLY A 7 -11.92 -12.68 15.25
N ILE A 8 -12.37 -12.07 14.14
CA ILE A 8 -11.76 -10.88 13.56
C ILE A 8 -12.49 -9.64 14.09
N GLU A 9 -11.76 -8.76 14.75
CA GLU A 9 -12.29 -7.55 15.38
C GLU A 9 -11.86 -6.30 14.64
N TYR A 10 -12.77 -5.35 14.46
CA TYR A 10 -12.43 -4.01 13.99
C TYR A 10 -11.96 -3.14 15.16
N LYS A 11 -10.82 -2.45 15.00
CA LYS A 11 -10.24 -1.56 16.00
C LYS A 11 -9.82 -0.23 15.37
N LYS A 12 -9.93 0.84 16.16
CA LYS A 12 -9.31 2.13 15.87
C LYS A 12 -8.10 2.30 16.79
N ILE A 13 -6.92 2.39 16.20
CA ILE A 13 -5.68 2.68 16.91
C ILE A 13 -5.52 4.20 16.88
N PRO A 14 -5.41 4.86 18.05
CA PRO A 14 -5.20 6.30 18.08
C PRO A 14 -3.82 6.66 17.54
N GLU A 15 -3.64 7.95 17.26
CA GLU A 15 -2.30 8.50 17.07
C GLU A 15 -1.41 8.08 18.25
N THR A 16 -0.21 7.56 17.94
CA THR A 16 0.65 6.93 18.92
C THR A 16 2.06 7.50 18.82
N LEU A 17 2.58 8.06 19.91
CA LEU A 17 4.00 8.34 20.04
C LEU A 17 4.73 7.02 20.23
N ALA A 18 5.69 6.71 19.35
CA ALA A 18 6.41 5.45 19.38
C ALA A 18 7.92 5.65 19.29
N ALA A 19 8.66 4.94 20.14
CA ALA A 19 10.09 4.76 20.03
C ALA A 19 10.35 3.57 19.11
N THR A 20 10.95 3.81 17.94
CA THR A 20 11.09 2.81 16.89
C THR A 20 12.53 2.63 16.41
N MET A 21 12.79 1.46 15.84
CA MET A 21 14.05 1.08 15.23
C MET A 21 13.81 0.22 13.99
N ARG A 22 14.54 0.51 12.91
CA ARG A 22 14.57 -0.33 11.71
C ARG A 22 15.46 -1.54 11.96
N VAL A 23 14.97 -2.72 11.58
CA VAL A 23 15.66 -4.00 11.78
C VAL A 23 15.47 -4.91 10.57
N ASN A 24 16.44 -5.81 10.35
CA ASN A 24 16.37 -6.81 9.29
C ASN A 24 16.55 -8.23 9.84
N PRO A 25 15.62 -8.72 10.66
CA PRO A 25 15.71 -10.06 11.24
C PRO A 25 15.67 -11.11 10.14
N LYS A 26 16.40 -12.21 10.32
CA LYS A 26 16.38 -13.34 9.37
C LYS A 26 15.06 -14.09 9.45
N SER A 27 14.43 -14.12 10.63
CA SER A 27 13.11 -14.70 10.81
C SER A 27 12.33 -14.02 11.95
N ARG A 28 11.03 -14.33 12.06
CA ARG A 28 10.23 -13.86 13.20
C ARG A 28 10.75 -14.35 14.56
N ALA A 29 11.52 -15.45 14.59
CA ALA A 29 12.12 -15.97 15.81
C ALA A 29 13.22 -15.06 16.38
N ASP A 30 13.73 -14.10 15.60
CA ASP A 30 14.71 -13.12 16.07
C ASP A 30 14.04 -11.92 16.79
N LEU A 31 12.75 -11.70 16.58
CA LEU A 31 12.01 -10.56 17.13
C LEU A 31 12.01 -10.49 18.66
N PRO A 32 11.88 -11.61 19.43
CA PRO A 32 11.93 -11.57 20.88
C PRO A 32 13.19 -10.92 21.45
N ALA A 33 14.35 -11.31 20.95
CA ALA A 33 15.63 -10.75 21.36
C ALA A 33 15.71 -9.25 21.01
N LEU A 34 15.28 -8.89 19.79
CA LEU A 34 15.28 -7.50 19.34
C LEU A 34 14.34 -6.61 20.17
N PHE A 35 13.17 -7.11 20.58
CA PHE A 35 12.27 -6.39 21.48
C PHE A 35 12.86 -6.25 22.88
N GLY A 36 13.52 -7.28 23.40
CA GLY A 36 14.24 -7.22 24.68
C GLY A 36 15.37 -6.18 24.65
N ASP A 37 16.13 -6.12 23.57
CA ASP A 37 17.23 -5.15 23.36
C ASP A 37 16.70 -3.72 23.25
N LEU A 38 15.58 -3.53 22.55
CA LEU A 38 14.91 -2.23 22.44
C LEU A 38 14.34 -1.78 23.78
N ALA A 39 13.66 -2.68 24.50
CA ALA A 39 13.07 -2.38 25.80
C ALA A 39 14.12 -1.95 26.84
N ARG A 40 15.34 -2.54 26.82
CA ARG A 40 16.43 -2.13 27.74
C ARG A 40 16.95 -0.72 27.50
N GLN A 41 16.71 -0.15 26.33
CA GLN A 41 17.11 1.21 25.97
C GLN A 41 16.02 2.24 26.27
N ILE A 42 14.80 1.82 26.58
CA ILE A 42 13.67 2.68 26.89
C ILE A 42 13.44 2.65 28.41
N PRO A 43 13.34 3.81 29.10
CA PRO A 43 12.95 3.82 30.50
C PRO A 43 11.63 3.07 30.70
N ARG A 44 11.58 2.08 31.60
CA ARG A 44 10.39 1.22 31.78
C ARG A 44 9.11 2.02 32.09
N ALA A 45 9.25 3.14 32.79
CA ALA A 45 8.15 4.05 33.11
C ALA A 45 7.57 4.79 31.89
N ASP A 46 8.31 4.81 30.77
CA ASP A 46 7.91 5.50 29.55
C ASP A 46 7.25 4.56 28.54
N ILE A 47 7.33 3.23 28.72
CA ILE A 47 6.64 2.25 27.87
C ILE A 47 5.13 2.31 28.15
N ALA A 48 4.35 2.63 27.11
CA ALA A 48 2.91 2.85 27.20
C ALA A 48 2.06 1.65 26.74
N GLY A 49 2.68 0.58 26.25
CA GLY A 49 1.95 -0.60 25.80
C GLY A 49 2.85 -1.68 25.21
N ALA A 50 2.22 -2.74 24.69
CA ALA A 50 2.90 -3.84 24.03
C ALA A 50 3.68 -3.34 22.79
N PRO A 51 4.83 -3.96 22.48
CA PRO A 51 5.57 -3.62 21.29
C PRO A 51 4.85 -4.10 20.03
N PHE A 52 5.21 -3.48 18.92
CA PHE A 52 4.70 -3.81 17.60
C PHE A 52 5.84 -3.99 16.59
N CYS A 53 5.54 -4.72 15.52
CA CYS A 53 6.39 -4.87 14.35
C CYS A 53 5.61 -4.47 13.09
N ILE A 54 6.20 -3.63 12.25
CA ILE A 54 5.71 -3.27 10.93
C ILE A 54 6.61 -3.94 9.90
N ILE A 55 6.06 -4.80 9.06
CA ILE A 55 6.80 -5.59 8.07
C ILE A 55 6.43 -5.09 6.67
N GLN A 56 7.41 -4.60 5.91
CA GLN A 56 7.19 -4.06 4.56
C GLN A 56 7.03 -5.19 3.54
N PHE A 57 6.03 -5.08 2.65
CA PHE A 57 5.86 -6.04 1.54
C PHE A 57 6.74 -5.68 0.34
N VAL A 58 6.95 -4.38 0.09
CA VAL A 58 7.82 -3.88 -0.98
C VAL A 58 9.18 -3.53 -0.38
N THR A 59 10.17 -4.38 -0.60
CA THR A 59 11.48 -4.24 0.04
C THR A 59 12.68 -4.63 -0.82
N SER A 60 13.80 -3.96 -0.59
CA SER A 60 15.10 -4.29 -1.17
C SER A 60 15.85 -5.37 -0.39
N VAL A 61 15.30 -5.84 0.73
CA VAL A 61 15.89 -6.86 1.58
C VAL A 61 15.66 -8.22 0.92
N LYS A 62 16.74 -8.90 0.53
CA LYS A 62 16.68 -10.22 -0.14
C LYS A 62 16.38 -11.37 0.83
N ASP A 63 17.00 -11.32 2.00
CA ASP A 63 16.96 -12.40 2.99
C ASP A 63 16.47 -11.87 4.33
N GLY A 64 15.34 -12.41 4.80
CA GLY A 64 14.73 -12.04 6.08
C GLY A 64 13.55 -11.07 5.92
N LEU A 65 13.31 -10.25 6.93
CA LEU A 65 12.24 -9.26 6.96
C LEU A 65 12.80 -7.85 6.84
N ASP A 66 12.09 -6.98 6.13
CA ASP A 66 12.29 -5.53 6.23
C ASP A 66 11.29 -4.97 7.22
N ALA A 67 11.76 -4.76 8.45
CA ALA A 67 10.89 -4.52 9.58
C ALA A 67 11.24 -3.23 10.32
N GLU A 68 10.23 -2.68 10.97
CA GLU A 68 10.37 -1.65 11.97
C GLU A 68 9.70 -2.13 13.25
N ILE A 69 10.48 -2.23 14.33
CA ILE A 69 9.97 -2.57 15.65
C ILE A 69 9.85 -1.32 16.49
N GLY A 70 8.91 -1.31 17.42
CA GLY A 70 8.73 -0.18 18.32
C GLY A 70 7.89 -0.47 19.54
N PHE A 71 8.02 0.41 20.52
CA PHE A 71 7.11 0.49 21.68
C PHE A 71 6.32 1.79 21.60
N PRO A 72 5.01 1.77 21.89
CA PRO A 72 4.28 2.96 22.30
C PRO A 72 4.97 3.57 23.53
N VAL A 73 5.16 4.89 23.55
CA VAL A 73 5.81 5.59 24.67
C VAL A 73 5.03 6.84 25.09
N TYR A 74 5.07 7.18 26.38
CA TYR A 74 4.42 8.38 26.91
C TYR A 74 5.17 9.69 26.60
N ARG A 75 6.49 9.60 26.38
CA ARG A 75 7.35 10.75 26.09
C ARG A 75 8.43 10.38 25.07
N PRO A 76 9.04 11.36 24.38
CA PRO A 76 10.10 11.08 23.43
C PRO A 76 11.32 10.40 24.06
N VAL A 77 11.84 9.41 23.35
CA VAL A 77 13.08 8.67 23.65
C VAL A 77 14.00 8.77 22.45
N GLU A 78 15.16 9.39 22.63
CA GLU A 78 16.20 9.50 21.60
C GLU A 78 17.51 8.98 22.16
N THR A 79 17.80 7.71 21.91
CA THR A 79 19.03 7.05 22.36
C THR A 79 19.58 6.17 21.25
N GLY A 80 20.83 6.40 20.84
CA GLY A 80 21.51 5.57 19.84
C GLY A 80 20.75 5.51 18.52
N THR A 81 20.23 4.33 18.17
CA THR A 81 19.50 4.05 16.93
C THR A 81 17.98 4.24 17.06
N ILE A 82 17.47 4.52 18.26
CA ILE A 82 16.04 4.75 18.50
C ILE A 82 15.65 6.12 17.96
N LYS A 83 14.59 6.13 17.15
CA LYS A 83 13.91 7.35 16.73
C LYS A 83 12.53 7.38 17.35
N THR A 84 12.18 8.50 17.97
CA THR A 84 10.79 8.74 18.33
C THR A 84 10.05 9.33 17.13
N ARG A 85 8.86 8.81 16.84
CA ARG A 85 7.96 9.43 15.88
C ARG A 85 6.50 9.26 16.29
N VAL A 86 5.67 10.15 15.75
CA VAL A 86 4.22 10.06 15.87
C VAL A 86 3.71 9.17 14.74
N LEU A 87 3.12 8.03 15.09
CA LEU A 87 2.40 7.17 14.14
C LEU A 87 0.97 7.69 14.00
N PRO A 88 0.47 7.87 12.77
CA PRO A 88 -0.90 8.35 12.55
C PRO A 88 -1.92 7.33 13.08
N PRO A 89 -3.17 7.77 13.34
CA PRO A 89 -4.23 6.86 13.70
C PRO A 89 -4.48 5.82 12.59
N LEU A 90 -4.78 4.59 12.99
CA LEU A 90 -5.04 3.49 12.06
C LEU A 90 -6.42 2.89 12.31
N GLN A 91 -7.05 2.44 11.23
CA GLN A 91 -8.19 1.55 11.29
C GLN A 91 -7.70 0.15 10.93
N VAL A 92 -7.98 -0.84 11.77
CA VAL A 92 -7.49 -2.20 11.55
C VAL A 92 -8.58 -3.24 11.73
N PHE A 93 -8.47 -4.33 10.97
CA PHE A 93 -9.05 -5.60 11.38
C PHE A 93 -7.96 -6.44 12.04
N SER A 94 -8.22 -6.93 13.24
CA SER A 94 -7.27 -7.68 14.03
C SER A 94 -7.73 -9.10 14.29
N LEU A 95 -6.78 -10.04 14.26
CA LEU A 95 -7.00 -11.42 14.66
C LEU A 95 -5.86 -11.85 15.57
N VAL A 96 -6.19 -12.35 16.76
CA VAL A 96 -5.21 -12.84 17.72
C VAL A 96 -4.83 -14.28 17.38
N HIS A 97 -3.57 -14.49 17.03
CA HIS A 97 -2.93 -15.80 16.97
C HIS A 97 -2.70 -16.32 18.39
N ARG A 98 -3.05 -17.59 18.62
CA ARG A 98 -2.71 -18.34 19.84
C ARG A 98 -2.14 -19.68 19.46
N GLY A 99 -0.86 -19.91 19.74
CA GLY A 99 -0.18 -21.14 19.38
C GLY A 99 1.28 -20.94 18.98
N PRO A 100 1.90 -21.97 18.36
CA PRO A 100 3.29 -21.92 17.94
C PRO A 100 3.48 -21.02 16.72
N LEU A 101 4.63 -20.36 16.63
CA LEU A 101 4.95 -19.35 15.59
C LEU A 101 4.83 -19.90 14.16
N GLU A 102 5.05 -21.19 13.97
CA GLU A 102 4.92 -21.91 12.69
C GLU A 102 3.49 -21.83 12.12
N GLU A 103 2.49 -21.69 12.98
CA GLU A 103 1.07 -21.59 12.62
C GLU A 103 0.63 -20.15 12.36
N LEU A 104 1.43 -19.13 12.70
CA LEU A 104 1.10 -17.71 12.51
C LEU A 104 0.73 -17.39 11.06
N ARG A 105 1.35 -18.07 10.08
CA ARG A 105 1.03 -17.92 8.66
C ARG A 105 -0.43 -18.28 8.35
N ALA A 106 -0.99 -19.28 9.04
CA ALA A 106 -2.40 -19.64 8.88
C ALA A 106 -3.33 -18.54 9.42
N THR A 107 -2.96 -17.90 10.53
CA THR A 107 -3.68 -16.74 11.07
C THR A 107 -3.68 -15.56 10.09
N HIS A 108 -2.52 -15.23 9.50
CA HIS A 108 -2.43 -14.22 8.44
C HIS A 108 -3.35 -14.57 7.26
N ARG A 109 -3.30 -15.80 6.75
CA ARG A 109 -4.16 -16.24 5.64
C ARG A 109 -5.64 -16.13 5.98
N LYS A 110 -6.04 -16.49 7.20
CA LYS A 110 -7.43 -16.37 7.64
C LYS A 110 -7.89 -14.92 7.65
N LEU A 111 -7.10 -14.02 8.26
CA LEU A 111 -7.42 -12.59 8.32
C LEU A 111 -7.49 -11.98 6.91
N TYR A 112 -6.43 -12.11 6.11
CA TYR A 112 -6.35 -11.50 4.78
C TYR A 112 -7.34 -12.14 3.80
N GLY A 113 -7.62 -13.43 3.93
CA GLY A 113 -8.63 -14.13 3.14
C GLY A 113 -10.02 -13.58 3.38
N ALA A 114 -10.44 -13.49 4.66
CA ALA A 114 -11.75 -12.96 5.02
C ALA A 114 -11.93 -11.50 4.59
N THR A 115 -10.91 -10.65 4.73
CA THR A 115 -10.97 -9.26 4.26
C THR A 115 -10.98 -9.16 2.72
N ALA A 116 -10.29 -10.06 2.02
CA ALA A 116 -10.27 -10.10 0.56
C ALA A 116 -11.63 -10.52 -0.03
N GLU A 117 -12.37 -11.41 0.63
CA GLU A 117 -13.75 -11.79 0.26
C GLU A 117 -14.70 -10.58 0.30
N LEU A 118 -14.43 -9.61 1.18
CA LEU A 118 -15.16 -8.35 1.27
C LEU A 118 -14.64 -7.28 0.31
N GLY A 119 -13.57 -7.53 -0.45
CA GLY A 119 -12.95 -6.52 -1.31
C GLY A 119 -12.22 -5.41 -0.57
N LEU A 120 -11.91 -5.61 0.71
CA LEU A 120 -11.10 -4.68 1.49
C LEU A 120 -9.65 -4.75 1.05
N ILE A 121 -8.96 -3.63 1.19
CA ILE A 121 -7.57 -3.53 0.79
C ILE A 121 -6.75 -2.99 1.95
N SER A 122 -5.54 -3.51 2.10
CA SER A 122 -4.58 -3.10 3.11
C SER A 122 -3.60 -2.10 2.52
N ASP A 123 -3.03 -1.26 3.37
CA ASP A 123 -1.74 -0.64 3.05
C ASP A 123 -0.65 -1.71 2.88
N GLU A 124 0.44 -1.34 2.21
CA GLU A 124 1.49 -2.24 1.70
C GLU A 124 2.48 -2.75 2.75
N PHE A 125 1.98 -2.98 3.96
CA PHE A 125 2.72 -3.54 5.08
C PHE A 125 1.79 -4.37 5.99
N ALA A 126 2.38 -5.32 6.71
CA ALA A 126 1.72 -6.00 7.82
C ALA A 126 2.08 -5.31 9.14
N ARG A 127 1.14 -5.28 10.08
CA ARG A 127 1.39 -4.87 11.47
C ARG A 127 1.08 -6.02 12.41
N GLU A 128 2.01 -6.31 13.30
CA GLU A 128 1.87 -7.31 14.36
C GLU A 128 2.08 -6.63 15.72
N VAL A 129 1.30 -7.00 16.73
CA VAL A 129 1.48 -6.57 18.14
C VAL A 129 1.75 -7.80 18.98
N TYR A 130 2.61 -7.68 19.99
CA TYR A 130 3.05 -8.79 20.83
C TYR A 130 2.66 -8.55 22.30
N PRO A 131 1.40 -8.82 22.69
CA PRO A 131 0.94 -8.59 24.07
C PRO A 131 1.75 -9.36 25.11
N GLY A 132 2.10 -10.61 24.79
CA GLY A 132 2.89 -11.50 25.64
C GLY A 132 4.41 -11.35 25.52
N TRP A 133 4.93 -10.21 25.04
CA TRP A 133 6.37 -10.07 24.74
C TRP A 133 7.31 -10.28 25.94
N GLU A 134 6.84 -10.08 27.18
CA GLU A 134 7.62 -10.39 28.39
C GLU A 134 7.63 -11.89 28.72
N GLN A 135 6.75 -12.68 28.10
CA GLN A 135 6.66 -14.12 28.27
C GLN A 135 7.62 -14.84 27.32
N SER A 136 8.09 -16.03 27.72
CA SER A 136 9.09 -16.77 26.95
C SER A 136 8.53 -17.56 25.77
N ASP A 137 7.22 -17.81 25.73
CA ASP A 137 6.61 -18.73 24.75
C ASP A 137 6.11 -18.02 23.47
N TRP A 138 5.94 -16.69 23.49
CA TRP A 138 5.52 -15.87 22.33
C TRP A 138 4.29 -16.42 21.61
N SER A 139 3.42 -17.08 22.37
CA SER A 139 2.29 -17.84 21.84
C SER A 139 1.11 -16.95 21.46
N GLU A 140 1.13 -15.67 21.85
CA GLU A 140 0.09 -14.70 21.53
C GLU A 140 0.62 -13.53 20.69
N ILE A 141 0.10 -13.41 19.46
CA ILE A 141 0.46 -12.35 18.51
C ILE A 141 -0.83 -11.81 17.89
N GLU A 142 -1.06 -10.50 18.01
CA GLU A 142 -2.17 -9.85 17.31
C GLU A 142 -1.72 -9.46 15.90
N VAL A 143 -2.28 -10.13 14.89
CA VAL A 143 -2.08 -9.77 13.48
C VAL A 143 -3.09 -8.71 13.10
N GLN A 144 -2.63 -7.63 12.47
CA GLN A 144 -3.48 -6.52 12.06
C GLN A 144 -3.39 -6.27 10.55
N PHE A 145 -4.56 -6.25 9.93
CA PHE A 145 -4.80 -5.78 8.56
C PHE A 145 -5.10 -4.29 8.64
N VAL A 146 -4.21 -3.45 8.09
CA VAL A 146 -4.34 -1.99 8.15
C VAL A 146 -5.21 -1.51 7.01
N LEU A 147 -6.40 -1.03 7.33
CA LEU A 147 -7.41 -0.67 6.33
C LEU A 147 -6.98 0.55 5.50
N HIS A 148 -6.88 0.36 4.19
CA HIS A 148 -6.78 1.46 3.23
C HIS A 148 -8.19 1.91 2.83
N ASP A 149 -8.74 2.90 3.53
CA ASP A 149 -10.11 3.39 3.29
C ASP A 149 -10.19 4.25 2.02
N TRP A 150 -10.24 3.55 0.89
CA TRP A 150 -10.35 4.16 -0.43
C TRP A 150 -11.57 5.08 -0.55
N SER A 151 -12.69 4.73 0.09
CA SER A 151 -13.93 5.50 0.00
C SER A 151 -13.82 6.86 0.69
N GLN A 152 -13.17 6.90 1.85
CA GLN A 152 -12.86 8.13 2.57
C GLN A 152 -11.87 8.99 1.78
N LEU A 153 -10.79 8.39 1.25
CA LEU A 153 -9.81 9.08 0.41
C LEU A 153 -10.46 9.68 -0.84
N PHE A 154 -11.34 8.93 -1.49
CA PHE A 154 -12.08 9.38 -2.67
C PHE A 154 -12.96 10.59 -2.35
N GLY A 155 -13.71 10.56 -1.25
CA GLY A 155 -14.50 11.70 -0.78
C GLY A 155 -13.64 12.95 -0.51
N ALA A 156 -12.50 12.78 0.19
CA ALA A 156 -11.57 13.86 0.49
C ALA A 156 -10.96 14.46 -0.80
N HIS A 157 -10.58 13.63 -1.76
CA HIS A 157 -9.98 14.10 -3.01
C HIS A 157 -10.99 14.68 -4.00
N LEU A 158 -12.24 14.20 -4.00
CA LEU A 158 -13.34 14.88 -4.68
C LEU A 158 -13.48 16.32 -4.18
N ALA A 159 -13.51 16.53 -2.85
CA ALA A 159 -13.65 17.86 -2.26
C ALA A 159 -12.43 18.74 -2.56
N ARG A 160 -11.22 18.18 -2.52
CA ARG A 160 -9.98 18.88 -2.85
C ARG A 160 -9.95 19.39 -4.30
N VAL A 161 -10.43 18.59 -5.25
CA VAL A 161 -10.24 18.86 -6.69
C VAL A 161 -11.46 19.54 -7.33
N LEU A 162 -12.67 19.15 -6.94
CA LEU A 162 -13.93 19.68 -7.51
C LEU A 162 -14.63 20.69 -6.59
N GLY A 163 -14.07 20.94 -5.40
CA GLY A 163 -14.73 21.69 -4.34
C GLY A 163 -15.89 20.93 -3.70
N VAL A 164 -16.42 21.49 -2.61
CA VAL A 164 -17.53 20.88 -1.83
C VAL A 164 -18.78 20.63 -2.67
N ALA A 165 -19.12 21.57 -3.58
CA ALA A 165 -20.28 21.45 -4.44
C ALA A 165 -20.14 20.31 -5.47
N GLY A 166 -18.98 20.19 -6.12
CA GLY A 166 -18.70 19.11 -7.06
C GLY A 166 -18.63 17.74 -6.37
N ALA A 167 -17.98 17.66 -5.21
CA ALA A 167 -17.98 16.44 -4.39
C ALA A 167 -19.40 16.02 -3.99
N SER A 168 -20.23 16.97 -3.56
CA SER A 168 -21.62 16.72 -3.19
C SER A 168 -22.45 16.24 -4.38
N GLN A 169 -22.18 16.69 -5.61
CA GLN A 169 -22.86 16.21 -6.80
C GLN A 169 -22.54 14.73 -7.09
N VAL A 170 -21.28 14.33 -6.91
CA VAL A 170 -20.87 12.92 -7.09
C VAL A 170 -21.49 12.04 -6.00
N LEU A 171 -21.43 12.46 -4.74
CA LEU A 171 -21.86 11.66 -3.59
C LEU A 171 -23.37 11.73 -3.30
N ARG A 172 -24.13 12.59 -4.01
CA ARG A 172 -25.56 12.83 -3.71
C ARG A 172 -26.38 11.54 -3.71
N GLY A 173 -27.08 11.28 -2.60
CA GLY A 173 -27.98 10.14 -2.48
C GLY A 173 -27.28 8.77 -2.45
N VAL A 174 -25.96 8.75 -2.26
CA VAL A 174 -25.16 7.53 -2.17
C VAL A 174 -24.90 7.24 -0.70
N GLN A 175 -25.23 6.04 -0.26
CA GLN A 175 -24.89 5.61 1.09
C GLN A 175 -23.39 5.28 1.19
N PRO A 176 -22.72 5.65 2.28
CA PRO A 176 -21.37 5.18 2.56
C PRO A 176 -21.32 3.65 2.61
N LEU A 177 -20.23 3.07 2.13
CA LEU A 177 -20.00 1.63 2.28
C LEU A 177 -19.75 1.30 3.74
N ALA A 178 -20.41 0.26 4.25
CA ALA A 178 -20.09 -0.28 5.55
C ALA A 178 -18.76 -1.05 5.49
N LEU A 179 -18.12 -1.24 6.64
CA LEU A 179 -16.86 -1.98 6.73
C LEU A 179 -17.00 -3.45 6.31
N GLU A 180 -18.15 -4.06 6.57
CA GLU A 180 -18.47 -5.43 6.16
C GLU A 180 -19.39 -5.51 4.93
N SER A 181 -19.55 -4.41 4.17
CA SER A 181 -20.18 -4.49 2.84
C SER A 181 -19.45 -5.53 1.98
N ASP A 182 -20.23 -6.40 1.35
CA ASP A 182 -19.70 -7.43 0.47
C ASP A 182 -19.07 -6.84 -0.80
N LEU A 183 -18.37 -7.71 -1.52
CA LEU A 183 -17.61 -7.34 -2.69
C LEU A 183 -18.51 -6.83 -3.84
N ASP A 184 -19.75 -7.31 -3.98
CA ASP A 184 -20.69 -6.85 -5.00
C ASP A 184 -21.17 -5.42 -4.72
N ALA A 185 -21.53 -5.14 -3.48
CA ALA A 185 -21.89 -3.80 -3.03
C ALA A 185 -20.73 -2.81 -3.23
N ARG A 186 -19.49 -3.21 -2.89
CA ARG A 186 -18.30 -2.37 -3.14
C ARG A 186 -18.04 -2.13 -4.62
N PHE A 187 -18.18 -3.15 -5.45
CA PHE A 187 -18.02 -3.02 -6.89
C PHE A 187 -19.07 -2.08 -7.47
N ALA A 188 -20.35 -2.28 -7.13
CA ALA A 188 -21.45 -1.46 -7.61
C ALA A 188 -21.28 0.01 -7.20
N TRP A 189 -20.92 0.25 -5.94
CA TRP A 189 -20.62 1.59 -5.43
C TRP A 189 -19.47 2.24 -6.19
N SER A 190 -18.35 1.52 -6.35
CA SER A 190 -17.16 2.04 -7.05
C SER A 190 -17.48 2.36 -8.52
N LYS A 191 -18.23 1.47 -9.19
CA LYS A 191 -18.65 1.65 -10.58
C LYS A 191 -19.54 2.89 -10.73
N GLU A 192 -20.53 3.08 -9.85
CA GLU A 192 -21.39 4.25 -9.86
C GLU A 192 -20.61 5.54 -9.60
N MET A 193 -19.65 5.52 -8.67
CA MET A 193 -18.82 6.68 -8.37
C MET A 193 -17.97 7.09 -9.57
N MET A 194 -17.39 6.12 -10.28
CA MET A 194 -16.65 6.40 -11.51
C MET A 194 -17.56 6.90 -12.62
N ALA A 195 -18.74 6.34 -12.81
CA ALA A 195 -19.68 6.79 -13.82
C ALA A 195 -20.13 8.24 -13.60
N ARG A 196 -20.34 8.64 -12.34
CA ARG A 196 -20.65 10.04 -11.98
C ARG A 196 -19.46 10.97 -12.20
N LEU A 197 -18.29 10.54 -11.76
CA LEU A 197 -17.06 11.30 -11.94
C LEU A 197 -16.75 11.50 -13.43
N ASP A 198 -16.94 10.48 -14.27
CA ASP A 198 -16.73 10.53 -15.72
C ASP A 198 -17.61 11.55 -16.44
N ARG A 199 -18.82 11.81 -15.92
CA ARG A 199 -19.73 12.82 -16.47
C ARG A 199 -19.40 14.25 -16.03
N LEU A 200 -18.77 14.41 -14.87
CA LEU A 200 -18.58 15.71 -14.23
C LEU A 200 -17.16 16.28 -14.42
N ALA A 201 -16.14 15.44 -14.33
CA ALA A 201 -14.76 15.87 -14.19
C ALA A 201 -13.96 15.72 -15.50
N THR A 202 -13.00 16.64 -15.71
CA THR A 202 -12.04 16.56 -16.83
C THR A 202 -11.10 15.37 -16.65
N GLY A 203 -10.43 14.94 -17.73
CA GLY A 203 -9.45 13.84 -17.65
C GLY A 203 -8.35 14.06 -16.60
N GLU A 204 -7.89 15.30 -16.43
CA GLU A 204 -6.89 15.68 -15.43
C GLU A 204 -7.44 15.60 -14.00
N GLN A 205 -8.65 16.11 -13.78
CA GLN A 205 -9.31 16.02 -12.47
C GLN A 205 -9.55 14.55 -12.07
N LYS A 206 -10.00 13.72 -13.03
CA LYS A 206 -10.19 12.28 -12.81
C LYS A 206 -8.89 11.58 -12.41
N TYR A 207 -7.80 11.88 -13.11
CA TYR A 207 -6.47 11.40 -12.76
C TYR A 207 -6.07 11.83 -11.36
N ASP A 208 -6.15 13.12 -11.03
CA ASP A 208 -5.68 13.62 -9.74
C ASP A 208 -6.48 13.01 -8.57
N ILE A 209 -7.82 12.99 -8.67
CA ILE A 209 -8.70 12.45 -7.64
C ILE A 209 -8.39 10.98 -7.38
N VAL A 210 -8.42 10.15 -8.43
CA VAL A 210 -8.38 8.70 -8.28
C VAL A 210 -6.96 8.19 -8.05
N SER A 211 -5.94 8.80 -8.64
CA SER A 211 -4.54 8.45 -8.35
C SER A 211 -4.12 8.80 -6.93
N SER A 212 -4.71 9.84 -6.32
CA SER A 212 -4.46 10.17 -4.91
C SER A 212 -5.06 9.14 -3.94
N CYS A 213 -5.98 8.31 -4.40
CA CYS A 213 -6.58 7.22 -3.61
C CYS A 213 -5.76 5.92 -3.63
N ALA A 214 -4.61 5.89 -4.31
CA ALA A 214 -3.75 4.71 -4.40
C ALA A 214 -3.17 4.30 -3.03
N HIS A 215 -2.83 3.02 -2.87
CA HIS A 215 -2.14 2.52 -1.68
C HIS A 215 -0.87 3.31 -1.38
N VAL A 216 -0.49 3.32 -0.11
CA VAL A 216 0.73 4.00 0.32
C VAL A 216 1.95 3.18 -0.05
N PHE A 217 2.75 3.70 -0.99
CA PHE A 217 4.05 3.13 -1.31
C PHE A 217 5.05 3.38 -0.17
N PRO A 218 5.91 2.41 0.22
CA PRO A 218 6.80 2.59 1.38
C PRO A 218 7.75 3.77 1.23
N ALA A 219 7.72 4.69 2.20
CA ALA A 219 8.54 5.91 2.19
C ALA A 219 10.05 5.61 2.03
N GLY A 220 10.56 4.59 2.73
CA GLY A 220 11.96 4.19 2.63
C GLY A 220 12.37 3.71 1.23
N GLN A 221 11.45 3.21 0.40
CA GLN A 221 11.75 2.88 -1.00
C GLN A 221 11.78 4.14 -1.87
N ILE A 222 10.88 5.08 -1.62
CA ILE A 222 10.88 6.39 -2.30
C ILE A 222 12.19 7.15 -2.01
N GLU A 223 12.64 7.13 -0.76
CA GLU A 223 13.88 7.77 -0.34
C GLU A 223 15.09 7.23 -1.10
N LYS A 224 15.13 5.93 -1.42
CA LYS A 224 16.20 5.34 -2.25
C LYS A 224 16.17 5.88 -3.67
N LEU A 225 15.00 5.93 -4.31
CA LEU A 225 14.87 6.50 -5.65
C LEU A 225 15.34 7.96 -5.67
N ARG A 226 14.95 8.74 -4.66
CA ARG A 226 15.37 10.13 -4.51
C ARG A 226 16.87 10.26 -4.28
N ALA A 227 17.46 9.39 -3.45
CA ALA A 227 18.90 9.39 -3.20
C ALA A 227 19.69 9.13 -4.49
N VAL A 228 19.26 8.16 -5.30
CA VAL A 228 19.88 7.88 -6.61
C VAL A 228 19.77 9.08 -7.55
N TYR A 229 18.58 9.68 -7.65
CA TYR A 229 18.36 10.85 -8.50
C TYR A 229 19.26 12.03 -8.08
N VAL A 230 19.28 12.35 -6.78
CA VAL A 230 20.07 13.46 -6.23
C VAL A 230 21.57 13.21 -6.37
N ASP A 231 22.04 11.99 -6.13
CA ASP A 231 23.44 11.61 -6.32
C ASP A 231 23.89 11.79 -7.77
N ALA A 232 23.09 11.34 -8.74
CA ALA A 232 23.37 11.55 -10.16
C ALA A 232 23.44 13.04 -10.52
N ARG A 233 22.48 13.85 -10.03
CA ARG A 233 22.49 15.31 -10.22
C ARG A 233 23.72 15.98 -9.59
N SER A 234 24.17 15.52 -8.43
CA SER A 234 25.37 16.03 -7.76
C SER A 234 26.66 15.77 -8.56
N LYS A 235 26.63 14.77 -9.44
CA LYS A 235 27.73 14.40 -10.36
C LYS A 235 27.58 15.04 -11.75
N ASN A 236 26.82 16.12 -11.86
CA ASN A 236 26.57 16.89 -13.08
C ASN A 236 25.78 16.15 -14.18
N ALA A 237 25.13 15.02 -13.87
CA ALA A 237 24.19 14.42 -14.82
C ALA A 237 23.04 15.39 -15.09
N SER A 238 22.57 15.49 -16.33
CA SER A 238 21.32 16.16 -16.68
C SER A 238 20.13 15.52 -15.95
N ALA A 239 18.99 16.20 -15.92
CA ALA A 239 17.80 15.67 -15.24
C ALA A 239 17.33 14.34 -15.83
N LEU A 240 17.45 14.16 -17.15
CA LEU A 240 17.06 12.91 -17.81
C LEU A 240 18.08 11.80 -17.60
N GLU A 241 19.38 12.11 -17.54
CA GLU A 241 20.40 11.12 -17.15
C GLU A 241 20.24 10.68 -15.70
N ALA A 242 19.81 11.59 -14.80
CA ALA A 242 19.46 11.22 -13.43
C ALA A 242 18.21 10.34 -13.36
N VAL A 243 17.22 10.54 -14.23
CA VAL A 243 16.10 9.61 -14.40
C VAL A 243 16.59 8.24 -14.87
N ASP A 244 17.52 8.18 -15.83
CA ASP A 244 18.09 6.90 -16.29
C ASP A 244 18.84 6.17 -15.18
N ALA A 245 19.54 6.90 -14.32
CA ALA A 245 20.19 6.31 -13.14
C ALA A 245 19.16 5.67 -12.19
N VAL A 246 18.01 6.31 -11.98
CA VAL A 246 16.90 5.74 -11.20
C VAL A 246 16.34 4.48 -11.86
N ILE A 247 16.12 4.50 -13.19
CA ILE A 247 15.66 3.31 -13.93
C ILE A 247 16.68 2.17 -13.80
N GLY A 248 17.98 2.47 -13.92
CA GLY A 248 19.06 1.49 -13.76
C GLY A 248 19.12 0.90 -12.34
N PHE A 249 18.87 1.72 -11.31
CA PHE A 249 18.75 1.24 -9.93
C PHE A 249 17.55 0.30 -9.76
N MET A 250 16.37 0.66 -10.29
CA MET A 250 15.17 -0.17 -10.22
C MET A 250 15.35 -1.54 -10.88
N GLU A 251 16.18 -1.65 -11.93
CA GLU A 251 16.47 -2.94 -12.57
C GLU A 251 17.29 -3.89 -11.67
N GLN A 252 18.15 -3.33 -10.80
CA GLN A 252 19.10 -4.10 -10.00
C GLN A 252 18.61 -4.38 -8.58
N ASP A 253 17.76 -3.50 -8.05
CA ASP A 253 17.28 -3.59 -6.67
C ASP A 253 16.05 -4.51 -6.58
N PRO A 254 16.04 -5.50 -5.65
CA PRO A 254 15.01 -6.53 -5.59
C PRO A 254 13.65 -5.99 -5.10
N GLY A 255 13.59 -4.76 -4.61
CA GLY A 255 12.34 -4.10 -4.20
C GLY A 255 11.48 -3.62 -5.35
N TRP A 256 11.93 -3.80 -6.59
CA TRP A 256 11.25 -3.30 -7.77
C TRP A 256 10.84 -4.41 -8.73
N GLY A 257 9.80 -4.11 -9.52
CA GLY A 257 9.25 -5.02 -10.51
C GLY A 257 10.04 -5.01 -11.81
N GLU A 258 9.33 -4.87 -12.94
CA GLU A 258 9.99 -4.73 -14.23
C GLU A 258 10.67 -3.38 -14.39
N LYS A 259 11.82 -3.40 -15.07
CA LYS A 259 12.50 -2.20 -15.52
C LYS A 259 11.56 -1.38 -16.41
N PRO A 260 11.25 -0.13 -16.06
CA PRO A 260 10.53 0.76 -16.95
C PRO A 260 11.42 1.19 -18.11
N THR A 261 10.84 1.46 -19.28
CA THR A 261 11.55 2.05 -20.42
C THR A 261 11.30 3.55 -20.48
N ARG A 262 12.16 4.32 -21.14
CA ARG A 262 11.99 5.77 -21.30
C ARG A 262 12.24 6.21 -22.73
N GLU A 263 11.34 7.06 -23.22
CA GLU A 263 11.46 7.77 -24.50
C GLU A 263 11.35 9.27 -24.23
N GLY A 264 12.47 9.98 -24.26
CA GLY A 264 12.49 11.41 -23.92
C GLY A 264 11.93 11.68 -22.52
N LYS A 265 10.87 12.47 -22.41
CA LYS A 265 10.23 12.82 -21.11
C LYS A 265 9.12 11.85 -20.69
N VAL A 266 8.97 10.72 -21.38
CA VAL A 266 7.91 9.73 -21.09
C VAL A 266 8.54 8.43 -20.65
N ILE A 267 8.15 7.95 -19.48
CA ILE A 267 8.53 6.64 -18.95
C ILE A 267 7.36 5.68 -19.15
N TYR A 268 7.60 4.50 -19.69
CA TYR A 268 6.58 3.46 -19.83
C TYR A 268 6.80 2.37 -18.79
N SER A 269 5.73 2.03 -18.07
CA SER A 269 5.71 0.95 -17.09
C SER A 269 4.59 -0.03 -17.40
N THR A 270 4.94 -1.31 -17.56
CA THR A 270 3.99 -2.41 -17.77
C THR A 270 3.88 -3.22 -16.49
N LYS A 271 2.67 -3.61 -16.11
CA LYS A 271 2.47 -4.49 -14.95
C LYS A 271 2.75 -5.94 -15.33
N LYS A 272 3.25 -6.72 -14.37
CA LYS A 272 3.22 -8.18 -14.43
C LYS A 272 1.86 -8.70 -13.99
N PRO A 273 1.49 -9.95 -14.33
CA PRO A 273 0.31 -10.56 -13.76
C PRO A 273 0.40 -10.66 -12.23
N ARG A 274 -0.70 -10.38 -11.51
CA ARG A 274 -0.82 -10.62 -10.06
C ARG A 274 -0.48 -12.07 -9.71
N ASP A 275 -0.90 -12.99 -10.56
CA ASP A 275 -0.68 -14.42 -10.40
C ASP A 275 -0.05 -14.98 -11.67
N PRO A 276 1.29 -14.95 -11.77
CA PRO A 276 2.00 -15.40 -12.97
C PRO A 276 1.69 -16.85 -13.31
N GLN A 277 1.50 -17.71 -12.29
CA GLN A 277 1.19 -19.13 -12.49
C GLN A 277 -0.22 -19.30 -13.07
N ALA A 278 -1.24 -18.73 -12.43
CA ALA A 278 -2.61 -18.82 -12.93
C ALA A 278 -2.75 -18.15 -14.31
N HIS A 279 -2.02 -17.06 -14.56
CA HIS A 279 -2.02 -16.38 -15.85
C HIS A 279 -1.40 -17.24 -16.95
N ALA A 280 -0.30 -17.93 -16.68
CA ALA A 280 0.35 -18.82 -17.64
C ALA A 280 -0.48 -20.09 -17.93
N GLN A 281 -1.25 -20.55 -16.94
CA GLN A 281 -2.11 -21.74 -17.05
C GLN A 281 -3.51 -21.43 -17.60
N ALA A 282 -3.88 -20.15 -17.72
CA ALA A 282 -5.20 -19.73 -18.16
C ALA A 282 -5.50 -20.18 -19.59
N THR A 283 -6.64 -20.84 -19.76
CA THR A 283 -7.11 -21.37 -21.06
C THR A 283 -8.08 -20.42 -21.76
N THR A 284 -8.67 -19.49 -21.00
CA THR A 284 -9.59 -18.47 -21.52
C THR A 284 -9.05 -17.05 -21.29
N ASP A 285 -9.55 -16.08 -22.07
CA ASP A 285 -9.21 -14.67 -21.87
C ASP A 285 -9.66 -14.14 -20.49
N ALA A 286 -10.86 -14.53 -20.06
CA ALA A 286 -11.40 -14.16 -18.76
C ALA A 286 -10.51 -14.64 -17.59
N GLU A 287 -10.08 -15.91 -17.62
CA GLU A 287 -9.13 -16.46 -16.63
C GLU A 287 -7.81 -15.70 -16.62
N ARG A 288 -7.28 -15.38 -17.81
CA ARG A 288 -6.01 -14.68 -17.98
C ARG A 288 -6.08 -13.28 -17.41
N ARG A 289 -7.09 -12.49 -17.77
CA ARG A 289 -7.28 -11.11 -17.27
C ARG A 289 -7.58 -11.10 -15.76
N ARG A 290 -8.34 -12.07 -15.25
CA ARG A 290 -8.57 -12.27 -13.80
C ARG A 290 -7.26 -12.53 -13.04
N ALA A 291 -6.42 -13.41 -13.56
CA ALA A 291 -5.10 -13.70 -12.97
C ALA A 291 -4.13 -12.49 -13.06
N TYR A 292 -4.33 -11.61 -14.04
CA TYR A 292 -3.53 -10.41 -14.22
C TYR A 292 -3.87 -9.30 -13.21
N CYS A 293 -5.15 -9.05 -12.95
CA CYS A 293 -5.60 -7.90 -12.17
C CYS A 293 -5.27 -8.01 -10.66
N PHE A 294 -4.63 -6.99 -10.10
CA PHE A 294 -4.34 -6.90 -8.65
C PHE A 294 -5.53 -6.43 -7.82
N CYS A 295 -6.49 -5.71 -8.40
CA CYS A 295 -7.56 -5.08 -7.62
C CYS A 295 -8.62 -6.13 -7.24
N PRO A 296 -8.85 -6.40 -5.94
CA PRO A 296 -9.84 -7.40 -5.52
C PRO A 296 -11.26 -6.99 -5.89
N ILE A 297 -11.55 -5.68 -5.94
CA ILE A 297 -12.85 -5.14 -6.34
C ILE A 297 -13.17 -5.50 -7.80
N VAL A 298 -12.19 -5.45 -8.69
CA VAL A 298 -12.41 -5.52 -10.15
C VAL A 298 -12.09 -6.89 -10.76
N ARG A 299 -11.08 -7.62 -10.26
CA ARG A 299 -10.51 -8.79 -10.95
C ARG A 299 -11.52 -9.90 -11.26
N ASP A 300 -12.53 -10.07 -10.42
CA ASP A 300 -13.58 -11.08 -10.57
C ASP A 300 -14.82 -10.54 -11.31
N ARG A 301 -14.79 -9.27 -11.75
CA ARG A 301 -15.92 -8.52 -12.36
C ARG A 301 -15.47 -7.67 -13.55
N LEU A 302 -14.40 -8.10 -14.23
CA LEU A 302 -13.78 -7.36 -15.33
C LEU A 302 -14.77 -7.02 -16.45
N ASP A 303 -15.72 -7.93 -16.72
CA ASP A 303 -16.71 -7.76 -17.80
C ASP A 303 -17.99 -7.05 -17.34
N GLN A 304 -18.06 -6.59 -16.09
CA GLN A 304 -19.22 -5.88 -15.54
C GLN A 304 -19.15 -4.36 -15.75
N GLY A 305 -18.28 -3.87 -16.65
CA GLY A 305 -18.27 -2.48 -17.12
C GLY A 305 -17.73 -1.47 -16.12
N MET A 306 -16.67 -1.81 -15.38
CA MET A 306 -15.93 -0.82 -14.58
C MET A 306 -15.26 0.21 -15.50
N SER A 307 -15.35 1.50 -15.16
CA SER A 307 -14.67 2.54 -15.94
C SER A 307 -13.15 2.45 -15.76
N THR A 308 -12.41 2.70 -16.84
CA THR A 308 -10.95 2.78 -16.80
C THR A 308 -10.42 3.93 -15.95
N THR A 309 -11.25 4.92 -15.64
CA THR A 309 -10.94 5.95 -14.64
C THR A 309 -10.58 5.31 -13.29
N PHE A 310 -11.21 4.20 -12.90
CA PHE A 310 -10.89 3.49 -11.67
C PHE A 310 -9.43 2.99 -11.64
N CYS A 311 -8.89 2.63 -12.81
CA CYS A 311 -7.52 2.14 -12.92
C CYS A 311 -6.46 3.20 -12.63
N TYR A 312 -6.82 4.49 -12.54
CA TYR A 312 -5.91 5.52 -12.03
C TYR A 312 -5.51 5.28 -10.56
N CYS A 313 -6.28 4.49 -9.80
CA CYS A 313 -5.86 4.05 -8.47
C CYS A 313 -4.55 3.25 -8.57
N GLY A 314 -4.43 2.41 -9.61
CA GLY A 314 -3.20 1.69 -9.91
C GLY A 314 -2.09 2.57 -10.49
N SER A 315 -2.38 3.77 -11.00
CA SER A 315 -1.40 4.71 -11.55
C SER A 315 -0.79 5.60 -10.47
N GLY A 316 -1.51 5.84 -9.36
CA GLY A 316 -1.00 6.57 -8.20
C GLY A 316 0.26 5.94 -7.59
N TRP A 317 0.45 4.65 -7.80
CA TRP A 317 1.69 3.95 -7.46
C TRP A 317 2.90 4.51 -8.22
N PHE A 318 2.81 4.60 -9.55
CA PHE A 318 3.88 5.17 -10.38
C PHE A 318 4.04 6.68 -10.17
N ARG A 319 2.93 7.39 -9.91
CA ARG A 319 2.95 8.81 -9.52
C ARG A 319 3.85 9.01 -8.30
N ARG A 320 3.60 8.30 -7.20
CA ARG A 320 4.38 8.41 -5.96
C ARG A 320 5.88 8.10 -6.16
N GLN A 321 6.20 7.08 -6.97
CA GLN A 321 7.59 6.72 -7.25
C GLN A 321 8.35 7.86 -7.94
N TRP A 322 7.79 8.38 -9.04
CA TRP A 322 8.50 9.36 -9.87
C TRP A 322 8.43 10.79 -9.32
N GLU A 323 7.33 11.18 -8.67
CA GLU A 323 7.28 12.43 -7.91
C GLU A 323 8.26 12.39 -6.73
N GLY A 324 8.34 11.26 -6.05
CA GLY A 324 9.26 11.08 -4.94
C GLY A 324 10.73 11.09 -5.36
N ALA A 325 11.06 10.41 -6.47
CA ALA A 325 12.40 10.36 -7.04
C ALA A 325 12.88 11.74 -7.51
N THR A 326 12.06 12.42 -8.32
CA THR A 326 12.46 13.67 -8.99
C THR A 326 12.16 14.93 -8.18
N GLY A 327 11.25 14.83 -7.19
CA GLY A 327 10.73 15.99 -6.47
C GLY A 327 9.81 16.89 -7.31
N LYS A 328 9.38 16.44 -8.49
CA LYS A 328 8.57 17.20 -9.45
C LYS A 328 7.28 16.45 -9.77
N PRO A 329 6.16 17.16 -10.05
CA PRO A 329 4.91 16.51 -10.40
C PRO A 329 5.05 15.69 -11.68
N VAL A 330 4.31 14.59 -11.78
CA VAL A 330 4.19 13.80 -13.01
C VAL A 330 2.72 13.63 -13.38
N ARG A 331 2.46 13.34 -14.65
CA ARG A 331 1.13 12.92 -15.11
C ARG A 331 1.21 11.49 -15.59
N VAL A 332 0.29 10.63 -15.15
CA VAL A 332 0.25 9.24 -15.61
C VAL A 332 -0.98 8.99 -16.47
N GLU A 333 -0.75 8.50 -17.68
CA GLU A 333 -1.77 8.11 -18.64
C GLU A 333 -1.87 6.58 -18.71
N ILE A 334 -3.09 6.07 -18.84
CA ILE A 334 -3.35 4.64 -19.05
C ILE A 334 -3.31 4.37 -20.55
N VAL A 335 -2.21 3.78 -21.04
CA VAL A 335 -2.01 3.44 -22.46
C VAL A 335 -2.73 2.16 -22.82
N LYS A 336 -2.57 1.12 -21.98
CA LYS A 336 -3.27 -0.16 -22.11
C LYS A 336 -3.90 -0.55 -20.79
N SER A 337 -5.07 -1.18 -20.83
CA SER A 337 -5.73 -1.71 -19.65
C SER A 337 -6.51 -2.96 -19.98
N ILE A 338 -6.30 -4.00 -19.17
CA ILE A 338 -7.10 -5.21 -19.25
C ILE A 338 -8.60 -4.93 -19.04
N VAL A 339 -9.01 -3.84 -18.39
CA VAL A 339 -10.43 -3.47 -18.27
C VAL A 339 -11.04 -3.07 -19.61
N LYS A 340 -10.22 -2.62 -20.57
CA LYS A 340 -10.62 -2.34 -21.97
C LYS A 340 -10.51 -3.56 -22.90
N GLY A 341 -10.03 -4.70 -22.40
CA GLY A 341 -9.75 -5.89 -23.21
C GLY A 341 -8.32 -5.97 -23.75
N ASP A 342 -7.41 -5.07 -23.34
CA ASP A 342 -5.98 -5.25 -23.66
C ASP A 342 -5.39 -6.46 -22.93
N GLU A 343 -4.28 -7.01 -23.43
CA GLU A 343 -3.58 -8.14 -22.80
C GLU A 343 -2.80 -7.75 -21.54
N VAL A 344 -2.40 -6.48 -21.44
CA VAL A 344 -1.57 -5.95 -20.35
C VAL A 344 -2.07 -4.58 -19.90
N CYS A 345 -1.71 -4.19 -18.67
CA CYS A 345 -1.83 -2.82 -18.21
C CYS A 345 -0.50 -2.09 -18.40
N GLN A 346 -0.52 -1.01 -19.17
CA GLN A 346 0.65 -0.17 -19.43
C GLN A 346 0.33 1.29 -19.15
N PHE A 347 1.28 1.98 -18.53
CA PHE A 347 1.16 3.36 -18.09
C PHE A 347 2.28 4.21 -18.70
N ALA A 348 1.94 5.38 -19.21
CA ALA A 348 2.89 6.40 -19.64
C ALA A 348 2.98 7.47 -18.55
N ILE A 349 4.15 7.60 -17.94
CA ILE A 349 4.48 8.60 -16.92
C ILE A 349 5.19 9.76 -17.62
N HIS A 350 4.47 10.86 -17.77
CA HIS A 350 4.94 12.11 -18.34
C HIS A 350 5.67 12.92 -17.26
N LEU A 351 6.98 13.10 -17.44
CA LEU A 351 7.82 13.92 -16.57
C LEU A 351 7.55 15.41 -16.79
N ALA A 352 7.88 16.23 -15.78
CA ALA A 352 7.65 17.67 -15.84
C ALA A 352 8.40 18.35 -17.01
N ASN A 353 7.79 19.39 -17.58
CA ASN A 353 8.41 20.14 -18.67
C ASN A 353 9.66 20.90 -18.22
N ASP A 354 9.68 21.33 -16.96
CA ASP A 354 10.79 22.02 -16.29
C ASP A 354 11.75 21.07 -15.57
N LEU A 355 11.59 19.75 -15.79
CA LEU A 355 12.56 18.75 -15.32
C LEU A 355 13.92 18.97 -15.97
#